data_AF-A0A6L4NCB5-F1
#
_entry.id   AF-A0A6L4NCB5-F1
#
_cell.length_a   1.000
_cell.length_b   1.000
_cell.length_c   1.000
_cell.angle_alpha   90.00
_cell.angle_beta   90.00
_cell.angle_gamma   90.00
#
_symmetry.space_group_name_H-M   'P 1'
#
loop_
_entity.id
_entity.type
_entity.pdbx_description
1 polymer ?
#
loop_
_entity_poly.entity_id
_entity_poly.type
_entity_poly.pdbx_seq_one_letter_code
_entity_poly.pdbx_strand_id
1 'polypeptide(L)'
;DKDSQPAFYQLLYYPVKGAELMNHMTIKGQYYRQYVRQQRAAANLIKEKVKNYHDSLQIITEGYNSLLNGKWKYMMSLKQNYEGSSSYFMLPLMEESYTPVGAPKLALQAESEILDKGGISYHSLPVYNTFSRKSHWVDVYNQGSGDLSWTAKPSDDWIIVSQKAGKTPTEDRIRVSVDWEKVPVGESIKGSVEFSSNDQKECVLVSVFNPASPVRDEMQGVYMEENGYVSIPAAGFHRKFESNDIKMNILPGVGVEGHALQLGNPISPLQMYRAGDVPRVEYDFYTFNAGIYDVYTYVLPTFPLHAERDYKLPEHTNSDTKYSVRIDDGSISTPSTSAIEYSQVWYDSVLKNCRVNKSTLYVKKPGKHTLQIRCGDPGVVIQKIVIDMGGLKRSYLGPESTKCN
;
A
#
# COMPACT_ATOMS: atom_id res chain seq x y z
N ASP A 1 22.27 26.93 -16.93
CA ASP A 1 22.52 28.34 -16.59
C ASP A 1 23.02 28.44 -15.16
N LYS A 2 24.07 29.23 -14.88
CA LYS A 2 24.67 29.34 -13.53
C LYS A 2 23.83 30.24 -12.62
N ASP A 3 23.22 31.27 -13.17
CA ASP A 3 22.43 32.25 -12.41
C ASP A 3 21.14 31.64 -11.88
N SER A 4 20.59 30.65 -12.58
CA SER A 4 19.42 29.88 -12.15
C SER A 4 19.69 28.83 -11.08
N GLN A 5 20.97 28.50 -10.77
CA GLN A 5 21.29 27.42 -9.82
C GLN A 5 20.74 27.66 -8.41
N PRO A 6 20.83 28.87 -7.81
CA PRO A 6 20.25 29.11 -6.49
C PRO A 6 18.73 28.98 -6.48
N ALA A 7 18.05 29.38 -7.56
CA ALA A 7 16.60 29.25 -7.70
C ALA A 7 16.20 27.77 -7.81
N PHE A 8 16.88 27.01 -8.67
CA PHE A 8 16.68 25.57 -8.79
C PHE A 8 16.93 24.84 -7.46
N TYR A 9 17.99 25.22 -6.74
CA TYR A 9 18.36 24.58 -5.49
C TYR A 9 17.26 24.76 -4.43
N GLN A 10 16.77 25.99 -4.25
CA GLN A 10 15.82 26.30 -3.19
C GLN A 10 14.38 25.87 -3.52
N LEU A 11 13.95 25.97 -4.78
CA LEU A 11 12.56 25.75 -5.18
C LEU A 11 12.27 24.30 -5.59
N LEU A 12 13.28 23.53 -5.98
CA LEU A 12 13.09 22.16 -6.46
C LEU A 12 14.04 21.16 -5.79
N TYR A 13 15.35 21.34 -5.92
CA TYR A 13 16.30 20.32 -5.49
C TYR A 13 16.20 20.03 -3.99
N TYR A 14 16.32 21.04 -3.14
CA TYR A 14 16.28 20.88 -1.69
C TYR A 14 14.95 20.29 -1.18
N PRO A 15 13.75 20.82 -1.52
CA PRO A 15 12.50 20.26 -1.01
C PRO A 15 12.26 18.81 -1.47
N VAL A 16 12.63 18.48 -2.72
CA VAL A 16 12.48 17.10 -3.23
C VAL A 16 13.51 16.17 -2.59
N LYS A 17 14.80 16.54 -2.63
CA LYS A 17 15.89 15.68 -2.15
C LYS A 17 15.88 15.53 -0.64
N GLY A 18 15.55 16.59 0.09
CA GLY A 18 15.39 16.56 1.55
C GLY A 18 14.29 15.59 1.99
N ALA A 19 13.12 15.64 1.33
CA ALA A 19 12.03 14.71 1.58
C ALA A 19 12.42 13.26 1.25
N GLU A 20 13.09 13.03 0.11
CA GLU A 20 13.58 11.71 -0.29
C GLU A 20 14.56 11.13 0.75
N LEU A 21 15.57 11.90 1.16
CA LEU A 21 16.59 11.48 2.12
C LEU A 21 15.98 11.17 3.49
N MET A 22 15.04 11.99 3.95
CA MET A 22 14.34 11.77 5.22
C MET A 22 13.52 10.48 5.22
N ASN A 23 12.79 10.22 4.14
CA ASN A 23 12.02 8.99 3.97
C ASN A 23 12.93 7.76 3.88
N HIS A 24 14.01 7.84 3.09
CA HIS A 24 14.98 6.75 2.99
C HIS A 24 15.66 6.45 4.32
N MET A 25 16.11 7.46 5.07
CA MET A 25 16.69 7.32 6.40
C MET A 25 15.72 6.57 7.33
N THR A 26 14.47 7.02 7.40
CA THR A 26 13.45 6.45 8.30
C THR A 26 13.11 5.01 7.93
N ILE A 27 12.79 4.74 6.65
CA ILE A 27 12.40 3.40 6.17
C ILE A 27 13.57 2.43 6.30
N LYS A 28 14.80 2.85 5.93
CA LYS A 28 15.98 1.97 6.02
C LYS A 28 16.38 1.71 7.47
N GLY A 29 16.11 2.63 8.39
CA GLY A 29 16.24 2.38 9.83
C GLY A 29 15.31 1.26 10.31
N GLN A 30 14.08 1.17 9.78
CA GLN A 30 13.19 0.03 10.05
C GLN A 30 13.70 -1.27 9.43
N TYR A 31 14.15 -1.22 8.17
CA TYR A 31 14.77 -2.39 7.53
C TYR A 31 16.01 -2.88 8.27
N TYR A 32 16.83 -1.99 8.81
CA TYR A 32 17.98 -2.39 9.63
C TYR A 32 17.54 -3.25 10.82
N ARG A 33 16.54 -2.81 11.58
CA ARG A 33 16.01 -3.56 12.73
C ARG A 33 15.48 -4.93 12.31
N GLN A 34 14.77 -4.99 11.18
CA GLN A 34 14.31 -6.25 10.60
C GLN A 34 15.50 -7.15 10.21
N TYR A 35 16.50 -6.62 9.53
CA TYR A 35 17.68 -7.35 9.04
C TYR A 35 18.51 -7.90 10.20
N VAL A 36 18.65 -7.15 11.30
CA VAL A 36 19.30 -7.63 12.52
C VAL A 36 18.54 -8.81 13.12
N ARG A 37 17.20 -8.73 13.22
CA ARG A 37 16.37 -9.83 13.74
C ARG A 37 16.45 -11.09 12.89
N GLN A 38 16.56 -10.92 11.57
CA GLN A 38 16.74 -11.98 10.59
C GLN A 38 18.19 -12.46 10.46
N GLN A 39 19.13 -11.83 11.18
CA GLN A 39 20.56 -12.11 11.10
C GLN A 39 21.10 -12.00 9.66
N ARG A 40 20.63 -11.00 8.89
CA ARG A 40 21.12 -10.78 7.53
C ARG A 40 22.50 -10.17 7.54
N ALA A 41 23.44 -10.73 6.78
CA ALA A 41 24.77 -10.16 6.57
C ALA A 41 24.74 -8.74 5.98
N ALA A 42 23.67 -8.38 5.27
CA ALA A 42 23.43 -7.03 4.76
C ALA A 42 23.14 -5.97 5.84
N ALA A 43 22.90 -6.34 7.11
CA ALA A 43 22.45 -5.40 8.15
C ALA A 43 23.37 -4.18 8.30
N ASN A 44 24.69 -4.39 8.39
CA ASN A 44 25.64 -3.28 8.53
C ASN A 44 25.66 -2.36 7.30
N LEU A 45 25.47 -2.90 6.09
CA LEU A 45 25.35 -2.07 4.88
C LEU A 45 24.11 -1.16 4.91
N ILE A 46 23.00 -1.65 5.46
CA ILE A 46 21.80 -0.83 5.65
C ILE A 46 22.06 0.26 6.70
N LYS A 47 22.75 -0.08 7.81
CA LYS A 47 23.13 0.90 8.85
C LYS A 47 23.94 2.05 8.27
N GLU A 48 24.96 1.74 7.48
CA GLU A 48 25.80 2.76 6.84
C GLU A 48 25.00 3.59 5.82
N LYS A 49 24.08 2.98 5.07
CA LYS A 49 23.16 3.74 4.20
C LYS A 49 22.31 4.74 5.00
N VAL A 50 21.77 4.34 6.15
CA VAL A 50 20.99 5.23 7.02
C VAL A 50 21.81 6.43 7.48
N LYS A 51 23.06 6.22 7.91
CA LYS A 51 23.99 7.30 8.25
C LYS A 51 24.28 8.21 7.05
N ASN A 52 24.57 7.63 5.89
CA ASN A 52 24.81 8.39 4.67
C ASN A 52 23.61 9.27 4.27
N TYR A 53 22.37 8.79 4.44
CA TYR A 53 21.18 9.61 4.18
C TYR A 53 21.07 10.78 5.14
N HIS A 54 21.35 10.55 6.43
CA HIS A 54 21.36 11.60 7.44
C HIS A 54 22.44 12.65 7.15
N ASP A 55 23.67 12.22 6.88
CA ASP A 55 24.79 13.12 6.59
C ASP A 55 24.55 13.90 5.29
N SER A 56 24.01 13.24 4.25
CA SER A 56 23.60 13.90 3.01
C SER A 56 22.54 14.97 3.26
N LEU A 57 21.57 14.71 4.15
CA LEU A 57 20.52 15.67 4.51
C LEU A 57 21.12 16.90 5.20
N GLN A 58 22.11 16.71 6.07
CA GLN A 58 22.85 17.81 6.70
C GLN A 58 23.58 18.65 5.64
N ILE A 59 24.32 18.01 4.74
CA ILE A 59 25.07 18.69 3.68
C ILE A 59 24.15 19.54 2.79
N ILE A 60 23.02 18.99 2.33
CA ILE A 60 22.13 19.79 1.46
C ILE A 60 21.42 20.91 2.22
N THR A 61 21.22 20.76 3.53
CA THR A 61 20.63 21.80 4.39
C THR A 61 21.63 22.94 4.62
N GLU A 62 22.89 22.63 4.84
CA GLU A 62 23.98 23.63 4.87
C GLU A 62 24.14 24.32 3.52
N GLY A 63 24.06 23.56 2.42
CA GLY A 63 24.05 24.09 1.06
C GLY A 63 22.95 25.12 0.84
N TYR A 64 21.71 24.79 1.23
CA TYR A 64 20.56 25.71 1.16
C TYR A 64 20.83 26.99 1.95
N ASN A 65 21.26 26.86 3.21
CA ASN A 65 21.51 27.99 4.10
C ASN A 65 22.70 28.87 3.68
N SER A 66 23.56 28.37 2.78
CA SER A 66 24.74 29.08 2.27
C SER A 66 24.49 29.77 0.92
N LEU A 67 23.35 29.52 0.25
CA LEU A 67 23.02 30.11 -1.03
C LEU A 67 23.09 31.65 -0.99
N LEU A 68 23.63 32.23 -2.07
CA LEU A 68 23.70 33.68 -2.27
C LEU A 68 24.29 34.43 -1.07
N ASN A 69 25.47 34.00 -0.61
CA ASN A 69 26.16 34.54 0.58
C ASN A 69 25.31 34.46 1.85
N GLY A 70 24.54 33.38 2.01
CA GLY A 70 23.70 33.16 3.18
C GLY A 70 22.40 33.98 3.18
N LYS A 71 21.86 34.34 2.01
CA LYS A 71 20.56 35.04 1.90
C LYS A 71 19.45 34.35 2.70
N TRP A 72 19.46 33.01 2.72
CA TRP A 72 18.47 32.17 3.42
C TRP A 72 19.03 31.53 4.69
N LYS A 73 20.09 32.09 5.26
CA LYS A 73 20.72 31.53 6.45
C LYS A 73 19.68 31.34 7.56
N TYR A 74 19.69 30.16 8.16
CA TYR A 74 18.78 29.70 9.22
C TYR A 74 17.35 29.33 8.80
N MET A 75 16.92 29.57 7.56
CA MET A 75 15.57 29.22 7.10
C MET A 75 15.29 27.71 7.24
N MET A 76 16.29 26.87 6.99
CA MET A 76 16.18 25.41 7.13
C MET A 76 16.87 24.88 8.39
N SER A 77 17.07 25.74 9.40
CA SER A 77 17.67 25.35 10.69
C SER A 77 16.63 25.03 11.76
N LEU A 78 15.34 25.23 11.50
CA LEU A 78 14.27 24.91 12.44
C LEU A 78 14.19 23.39 12.65
N LYS A 79 14.67 22.95 13.79
CA LYS A 79 14.32 21.65 14.36
C LYS A 79 13.11 21.92 15.25
N GLN A 80 11.91 21.45 14.88
CA GLN A 80 10.74 21.55 15.78
C GLN A 80 10.97 20.57 16.93
N ASN A 81 11.82 20.97 17.88
CA ASN A 81 12.25 20.14 18.99
C ASN A 81 12.51 21.03 20.21
N TYR A 82 11.55 21.89 20.54
CA TYR A 82 11.67 22.79 21.69
C TYR A 82 11.82 22.04 23.02
N GLU A 83 11.52 20.73 23.07
CA GLU A 83 11.56 19.91 24.30
C GLU A 83 12.25 18.54 24.15
N GLY A 84 13.00 18.27 23.07
CA GLY A 84 13.63 16.96 22.88
C GLY A 84 12.68 15.82 22.47
N SER A 85 11.38 16.09 22.34
CA SER A 85 10.31 15.12 22.05
C SER A 85 10.20 14.70 20.59
N SER A 86 10.76 15.48 19.66
CA SER A 86 10.62 15.26 18.22
C SER A 86 11.88 14.63 17.63
N SER A 87 11.83 13.32 17.41
CA SER A 87 12.97 12.51 16.95
C SER A 87 13.06 12.32 15.42
N TYR A 88 12.14 12.90 14.65
CA TYR A 88 12.01 12.57 13.23
C TYR A 88 13.13 13.13 12.34
N PHE A 89 13.86 14.17 12.77
CA PHE A 89 15.09 14.63 12.12
C PHE A 89 16.36 13.89 12.59
N MET A 90 16.24 13.11 13.66
CA MET A 90 17.38 12.43 14.26
C MET A 90 17.66 11.13 13.50
N LEU A 91 18.92 10.72 13.52
CA LEU A 91 19.28 9.37 13.09
C LEU A 91 18.42 8.35 13.86
N PRO A 92 17.71 7.42 13.17
CA PRO A 92 16.91 6.41 13.83
C PRO A 92 17.74 5.58 14.82
N LEU A 93 17.17 5.25 15.97
CA LEU A 93 17.83 4.39 16.97
C LEU A 93 18.11 3.00 16.39
N MET A 94 19.39 2.65 16.26
CA MET A 94 19.89 1.41 15.66
C MET A 94 20.89 0.75 16.63
N GLU A 95 20.45 0.56 17.88
CA GLU A 95 21.26 0.09 19.02
C GLU A 95 21.63 -1.38 18.89
N GLU A 96 20.66 -2.23 18.51
CA GLU A 96 20.93 -3.64 18.20
C GLU A 96 21.90 -3.73 17.01
N SER A 97 22.73 -4.77 16.98
CA SER A 97 23.65 -5.03 15.88
C SER A 97 23.74 -6.51 15.59
N TYR A 98 24.17 -6.82 14.36
CA TYR A 98 24.44 -8.18 13.93
C TYR A 98 25.70 -8.18 13.08
N THR A 99 26.66 -9.00 13.47
CA THR A 99 27.90 -9.24 12.73
C THR A 99 27.92 -10.71 12.33
N PRO A 100 27.98 -11.03 11.02
CA PRO A 100 28.00 -12.41 10.58
C PRO A 100 29.26 -13.12 11.06
N VAL A 101 29.08 -14.31 11.61
CA VAL A 101 30.15 -15.18 12.12
C VAL A 101 29.97 -16.60 11.60
N GLY A 102 31.06 -17.35 11.49
CA GLY A 102 31.03 -18.74 11.04
C GLY A 102 30.89 -18.88 9.51
N ALA A 103 30.59 -20.10 9.07
CA ALA A 103 30.44 -20.43 7.65
C ALA A 103 29.19 -19.77 7.03
N PRO A 104 29.15 -19.54 5.70
CA PRO A 104 27.97 -19.05 5.01
C PRO A 104 26.74 -19.91 5.32
N LYS A 105 25.61 -19.27 5.57
CA LYS A 105 24.37 -19.95 5.96
C LYS A 105 23.20 -19.40 5.15
N LEU A 106 22.52 -20.30 4.45
CA LEU A 106 21.33 -20.03 3.66
C LEU A 106 20.15 -19.68 4.56
N ALA A 107 19.44 -18.62 4.19
CA ALA A 107 18.11 -18.30 4.69
C ALA A 107 17.33 -17.56 3.61
N LEU A 108 16.00 -17.62 3.70
CA LEU A 108 15.09 -17.05 2.72
C LEU A 108 14.09 -16.09 3.37
N GLN A 109 13.58 -15.17 2.57
CA GLN A 109 12.34 -14.46 2.84
C GLN A 109 11.51 -14.43 1.56
N ALA A 110 10.30 -14.99 1.61
CA ALA A 110 9.34 -14.80 0.53
C ALA A 110 8.55 -13.49 0.70
N GLU A 111 8.06 -12.96 -0.41
CA GLU A 111 7.22 -11.77 -0.41
C GLU A 111 5.99 -11.95 0.50
N SER A 112 5.64 -10.90 1.25
CA SER A 112 4.48 -10.85 2.14
C SER A 112 4.49 -11.85 3.31
N GLU A 113 5.63 -12.46 3.64
CA GLU A 113 5.77 -13.27 4.85
C GLU A 113 5.59 -12.46 6.14
N ILE A 114 5.04 -13.13 7.15
CA ILE A 114 5.00 -12.62 8.52
C ILE A 114 6.29 -13.07 9.21
N LEU A 115 7.13 -12.11 9.60
CA LEU A 115 8.50 -12.36 10.06
C LEU A 115 8.63 -12.46 11.58
N ASP A 116 7.52 -12.71 12.27
CA ASP A 116 7.48 -12.77 13.73
C ASP A 116 8.13 -14.07 14.24
N LYS A 117 8.97 -13.94 15.28
CA LYS A 117 9.56 -15.10 15.94
C LYS A 117 8.45 -15.98 16.53
N GLY A 118 8.54 -17.30 16.29
CA GLY A 118 7.51 -18.27 16.71
C GLY A 118 6.31 -18.36 15.75
N GLY A 119 6.37 -17.67 14.61
CA GLY A 119 5.38 -17.79 13.54
C GLY A 119 5.55 -19.04 12.67
N ILE A 120 5.03 -18.95 11.45
CA ILE A 120 5.06 -20.02 10.45
C ILE A 120 6.52 -20.35 10.08
N SER A 121 6.85 -21.65 10.03
CA SER A 121 8.21 -22.15 9.75
C SER A 121 8.41 -22.64 8.32
N TYR A 122 7.51 -22.31 7.39
CA TYR A 122 7.64 -22.60 5.96
C TYR A 122 7.51 -21.31 5.15
N HIS A 123 8.13 -21.30 3.98
CA HIS A 123 8.07 -20.16 3.07
C HIS A 123 6.94 -20.33 2.06
N SER A 124 6.16 -19.29 1.81
CA SER A 124 5.09 -19.30 0.81
C SER A 124 4.94 -17.95 0.15
N LEU A 125 4.90 -17.96 -1.18
CA LEU A 125 4.56 -16.76 -1.95
C LEU A 125 3.04 -16.51 -1.91
N PRO A 126 2.60 -15.26 -2.16
CA PRO A 126 1.20 -14.99 -2.47
C PRO A 126 0.73 -15.82 -3.68
N VAL A 127 -0.58 -16.03 -3.78
CA VAL A 127 -1.15 -16.83 -4.86
C VAL A 127 -0.94 -16.12 -6.19
N TYR A 128 -0.41 -16.84 -7.18
CA TYR A 128 -0.38 -16.39 -8.57
C TYR A 128 -1.78 -16.53 -9.15
N ASN A 129 -2.39 -15.40 -9.48
CA ASN A 129 -3.75 -15.36 -9.99
C ASN A 129 -3.75 -15.06 -11.50
N THR A 130 -4.43 -15.88 -12.30
CA THR A 130 -4.48 -15.72 -13.77
C THR A 130 -5.03 -14.37 -14.21
N PHE A 131 -5.85 -13.71 -13.38
CA PHE A 131 -6.42 -12.41 -13.68
C PHE A 131 -5.42 -11.26 -13.47
N SER A 132 -4.61 -11.29 -12.41
CA SER A 132 -3.63 -10.23 -12.10
C SER A 132 -2.28 -10.48 -12.78
N ARG A 133 -1.91 -11.76 -12.97
CA ARG A 133 -0.61 -12.23 -13.50
C ARG A 133 0.61 -11.58 -12.86
N LYS A 134 0.51 -11.20 -11.57
CA LYS A 134 1.61 -10.59 -10.83
C LYS A 134 2.76 -11.58 -10.65
N SER A 135 3.98 -11.05 -10.66
CA SER A 135 5.19 -11.78 -10.25
C SER A 135 5.51 -11.48 -8.80
N HIS A 136 6.09 -12.43 -8.09
CA HIS A 136 6.53 -12.25 -6.71
C HIS A 136 8.05 -12.37 -6.58
N TRP A 137 8.58 -12.13 -5.39
CA TRP A 137 10.01 -12.25 -5.11
C TRP A 137 10.34 -13.09 -3.87
N VAL A 138 11.54 -13.66 -3.89
CA VAL A 138 12.21 -14.31 -2.76
C VAL A 138 13.57 -13.65 -2.59
N ASP A 139 13.88 -13.19 -1.39
CA ASP A 139 15.25 -12.80 -1.03
C ASP A 139 15.98 -14.05 -0.53
N VAL A 140 17.09 -14.39 -1.19
CA VAL A 140 18.07 -15.38 -0.72
C VAL A 140 19.16 -14.61 0.00
N TYR A 141 19.43 -14.91 1.27
CA TYR A 141 20.40 -14.13 2.05
C TYR A 141 21.29 -14.97 2.95
N ASN A 142 22.45 -14.41 3.27
CA ASN A 142 23.48 -15.02 4.09
C ASN A 142 23.32 -14.61 5.56
N GLN A 143 23.36 -15.59 6.46
CA GLN A 143 23.45 -15.42 7.92
C GLN A 143 24.84 -15.76 8.48
N GLY A 144 25.85 -15.90 7.64
CA GLY A 144 27.22 -16.24 8.02
C GLY A 144 28.25 -15.31 7.38
N SER A 145 29.53 -15.56 7.64
CA SER A 145 30.62 -14.82 7.00
C SER A 145 30.95 -15.42 5.62
N GLY A 146 31.66 -14.67 4.77
CA GLY A 146 32.09 -15.13 3.44
C GLY A 146 30.95 -15.13 2.41
N ASP A 147 31.15 -15.84 1.30
CA ASP A 147 30.19 -15.87 0.19
C ASP A 147 29.25 -17.08 0.28
N LEU A 148 27.95 -16.82 0.30
CA LEU A 148 26.91 -17.83 0.15
C LEU A 148 26.76 -18.19 -1.33
N SER A 149 27.08 -19.43 -1.69
CA SER A 149 26.79 -19.98 -3.01
C SER A 149 25.49 -20.79 -2.96
N TRP A 150 24.52 -20.46 -3.81
CA TRP A 150 23.19 -21.05 -3.75
C TRP A 150 22.69 -21.46 -5.14
N THR A 151 21.74 -22.39 -5.17
CA THR A 151 21.00 -22.82 -6.37
C THR A 151 19.51 -22.78 -6.09
N ALA A 152 18.69 -22.60 -7.12
CA ALA A 152 17.24 -22.59 -7.08
C ALA A 152 16.68 -23.54 -8.14
N LYS A 153 15.93 -24.54 -7.70
CA LYS A 153 15.34 -25.57 -8.55
C LYS A 153 13.82 -25.55 -8.43
N PRO A 154 13.11 -25.06 -9.46
CA PRO A 154 11.65 -25.18 -9.53
C PRO A 154 11.21 -26.64 -9.63
N SER A 155 10.07 -26.98 -9.04
CA SER A 155 9.46 -28.32 -9.11
C SER A 155 8.86 -28.63 -10.47
N ASP A 156 8.37 -27.60 -11.15
CA ASP A 156 7.63 -27.69 -12.40
C ASP A 156 8.14 -26.70 -13.43
N ASP A 157 7.93 -26.99 -14.72
CA ASP A 157 8.43 -26.18 -15.83
C ASP A 157 7.62 -24.90 -16.08
N TRP A 158 6.42 -24.80 -15.50
CA TRP A 158 5.60 -23.59 -15.47
C TRP A 158 6.08 -22.58 -14.41
N ILE A 159 6.99 -22.95 -13.50
CA ILE A 159 7.58 -22.03 -12.52
C ILE A 159 8.87 -21.44 -13.09
N ILE A 160 8.90 -20.12 -13.26
CA ILE A 160 10.04 -19.38 -13.81
C ILE A 160 10.73 -18.61 -12.67
N VAL A 161 12.02 -18.85 -12.50
CA VAL A 161 12.88 -18.06 -11.61
C VAL A 161 13.85 -17.21 -12.43
N SER A 162 14.05 -15.95 -12.04
CA SER A 162 14.95 -15.02 -12.76
C SER A 162 16.41 -15.45 -12.73
N GLN A 163 16.81 -16.24 -11.72
CA GLN A 163 18.16 -16.73 -11.55
C GLN A 163 18.12 -18.08 -10.84
N LYS A 164 18.84 -19.08 -11.39
CA LYS A 164 18.85 -20.46 -10.89
C LYS A 164 20.04 -20.78 -9.98
N ALA A 165 21.02 -19.90 -9.91
CA ALA A 165 22.17 -20.03 -9.02
C ALA A 165 22.83 -18.67 -8.83
N GLY A 166 23.46 -18.45 -7.68
CA GLY A 166 24.14 -17.21 -7.37
C GLY A 166 25.23 -17.40 -6.32
N LYS A 167 26.01 -16.33 -6.14
CA LYS A 167 27.05 -16.25 -5.14
C LYS A 167 27.06 -14.83 -4.58
N THR A 168 26.76 -14.68 -3.29
CA THR A 168 26.61 -13.37 -2.65
C THR A 168 27.16 -13.38 -1.23
N PRO A 169 27.90 -12.34 -0.82
CA PRO A 169 28.29 -12.18 0.59
C PRO A 169 27.09 -11.77 1.46
N THR A 170 26.02 -11.26 0.85
CA THR A 170 24.90 -10.63 1.56
C THR A 170 23.55 -11.21 1.19
N GLU A 171 22.99 -10.81 0.04
CA GLU A 171 21.64 -11.18 -0.38
C GLU A 171 21.47 -10.98 -1.89
N ASP A 172 20.64 -11.82 -2.50
CA ASP A 172 20.17 -11.75 -3.88
C ASP A 172 18.63 -11.78 -3.89
N ARG A 173 18.00 -10.93 -4.71
CA ARG A 173 16.54 -10.94 -4.90
C ARG A 173 16.17 -11.68 -6.16
N ILE A 174 15.39 -12.75 -6.00
CA ILE A 174 14.98 -13.64 -7.09
C ILE A 174 13.52 -13.37 -7.40
N ARG A 175 13.21 -13.01 -8.65
CA ARG A 175 11.83 -12.91 -9.11
C ARG A 175 11.33 -14.29 -9.48
N VAL A 176 10.14 -14.62 -9.02
CA VAL A 176 9.42 -15.85 -9.31
C VAL A 176 8.14 -15.48 -10.05
N SER A 177 7.96 -16.02 -11.25
CA SER A 177 6.78 -15.84 -12.10
C SER A 177 6.31 -17.19 -12.62
N VAL A 178 5.14 -17.20 -13.27
CA VAL A 178 4.58 -18.43 -13.86
C VAL A 178 4.40 -18.29 -15.36
N ASP A 179 4.61 -19.40 -16.08
CA ASP A 179 4.32 -19.54 -17.51
C ASP A 179 2.86 -19.94 -17.71
N TRP A 180 2.00 -18.96 -17.98
CA TRP A 180 0.55 -19.19 -18.11
C TRP A 180 0.16 -20.08 -19.28
N GLU A 181 1.04 -20.35 -20.25
CA GLU A 181 0.79 -21.30 -21.33
C GLU A 181 0.95 -22.76 -20.87
N LYS A 182 1.69 -22.99 -19.79
CA LYS A 182 2.01 -24.31 -19.24
C LYS A 182 1.30 -24.62 -17.93
N VAL A 183 0.87 -23.60 -17.20
CA VAL A 183 0.08 -23.76 -15.98
C VAL A 183 -1.20 -24.54 -16.32
N PRO A 184 -1.48 -25.68 -15.63
CA PRO A 184 -2.72 -26.42 -15.82
C PRO A 184 -3.96 -25.56 -15.53
N VAL A 185 -5.13 -25.98 -16.01
CA VAL A 185 -6.39 -25.37 -15.55
C VAL A 185 -6.77 -26.01 -14.21
N GLY A 186 -7.03 -25.18 -13.19
CA GLY A 186 -7.40 -25.62 -11.86
C GLY A 186 -7.36 -24.52 -10.81
N GLU A 187 -8.13 -24.71 -9.73
CA GLU A 187 -8.23 -23.78 -8.61
C GLU A 187 -7.19 -24.05 -7.51
N SER A 188 -6.48 -25.19 -7.55
CA SER A 188 -5.52 -25.59 -6.53
C SER A 188 -4.28 -26.24 -7.17
N ILE A 189 -3.53 -25.45 -7.92
CA ILE A 189 -2.28 -25.89 -8.54
C ILE A 189 -1.14 -25.55 -7.58
N LYS A 190 -0.31 -26.55 -7.28
CA LYS A 190 0.75 -26.46 -6.28
C LYS A 190 2.08 -26.75 -6.94
N GLY A 191 3.09 -26.00 -6.55
CA GLY A 191 4.49 -26.22 -6.91
C GLY A 191 5.40 -25.69 -5.82
N SER A 192 6.70 -25.72 -6.05
CA SER A 192 7.69 -25.18 -5.14
C SER A 192 8.99 -24.80 -5.85
N VAL A 193 9.82 -24.02 -5.16
CA VAL A 193 11.20 -23.76 -5.54
C VAL A 193 12.09 -24.20 -4.38
N GLU A 194 12.94 -25.20 -4.61
CA GLU A 194 13.96 -25.64 -3.64
C GLU A 194 15.21 -24.77 -3.82
N PHE A 195 15.61 -24.07 -2.76
CA PHE A 195 16.87 -23.36 -2.67
C PHE A 195 17.87 -24.20 -1.89
N SER A 196 19.07 -24.39 -2.43
CA SER A 196 20.10 -25.24 -1.82
C SER A 196 21.45 -24.54 -1.74
N SER A 197 22.17 -24.77 -0.64
CA SER A 197 23.55 -24.33 -0.41
C SER A 197 24.27 -25.36 0.46
N ASN A 198 25.28 -26.04 -0.08
CA ASN A 198 25.90 -27.22 0.55
C ASN A 198 24.82 -28.25 0.95
N ASP A 199 24.79 -28.67 2.22
CA ASP A 199 23.79 -29.59 2.76
C ASP A 199 22.48 -28.91 3.20
N GLN A 200 22.41 -27.57 3.14
CA GLN A 200 21.21 -26.81 3.53
C GLN A 200 20.23 -26.75 2.38
N LYS A 201 18.95 -26.95 2.70
CA LYS A 201 17.83 -26.86 1.77
C LYS A 201 16.69 -26.09 2.41
N GLU A 202 16.14 -25.16 1.66
CA GLU A 202 14.95 -24.40 2.01
C GLU A 202 13.95 -24.47 0.86
N CYS A 203 12.66 -24.55 1.18
CA CYS A 203 11.62 -24.73 0.18
C CYS A 203 10.62 -23.58 0.25
N VAL A 204 10.38 -22.94 -0.90
CA VAL A 204 9.34 -21.91 -1.05
C VAL A 204 8.15 -22.50 -1.81
N LEU A 205 6.98 -22.46 -1.19
CA LEU A 205 5.74 -22.95 -1.78
C LEU A 205 5.18 -21.94 -2.79
N VAL A 206 4.72 -22.47 -3.92
CA VAL A 206 4.08 -21.74 -5.01
C VAL A 206 2.65 -22.27 -5.17
N SER A 207 1.68 -21.37 -5.15
CA SER A 207 0.27 -21.69 -5.37
C SER A 207 -0.27 -20.88 -6.54
N VAL A 208 -0.97 -21.54 -7.45
CA VAL A 208 -1.57 -20.91 -8.64
C VAL A 208 -3.08 -21.14 -8.66
N PHE A 209 -3.80 -20.05 -8.93
CA PHE A 209 -5.23 -20.04 -9.15
C PHE A 209 -5.52 -19.71 -10.62
N ASN A 210 -5.89 -20.75 -11.38
CA ASN A 210 -6.17 -20.68 -12.82
C ASN A 210 -7.49 -21.43 -13.15
N PRO A 211 -8.65 -20.93 -12.67
CA PRO A 211 -9.92 -21.63 -12.81
C PRO A 211 -10.34 -21.77 -14.28
N ALA A 212 -11.17 -22.77 -14.58
CA ALA A 212 -11.77 -22.92 -15.91
C ALA A 212 -12.80 -21.82 -16.21
N SER A 213 -13.46 -21.29 -15.17
CA SER A 213 -14.43 -20.21 -15.26
C SER A 213 -14.37 -19.34 -14.00
N PRO A 214 -14.47 -18.01 -14.12
CA PRO A 214 -14.58 -17.26 -15.36
C PRO A 214 -13.27 -17.26 -16.15
N VAL A 215 -13.38 -17.12 -17.48
CA VAL A 215 -12.19 -17.01 -18.32
C VAL A 215 -11.63 -15.60 -18.19
N ARG A 216 -10.29 -15.47 -18.13
CA ARG A 216 -9.60 -14.18 -17.98
C ARG A 216 -10.08 -13.12 -18.96
N ASP A 217 -10.25 -13.48 -20.23
CA ASP A 217 -10.62 -12.55 -21.29
C ASP A 217 -12.03 -11.97 -21.11
N GLU A 218 -12.93 -12.72 -20.45
CA GLU A 218 -14.29 -12.25 -20.11
C GLU A 218 -14.29 -11.28 -18.93
N MET A 219 -13.21 -11.27 -18.14
CA MET A 219 -13.07 -10.47 -16.92
C MET A 219 -12.24 -9.20 -17.13
N GLN A 220 -11.87 -8.88 -18.38
CA GLN A 220 -11.13 -7.68 -18.71
C GLN A 220 -11.80 -6.41 -18.16
N GLY A 221 -11.02 -5.63 -17.41
CA GLY A 221 -11.47 -4.42 -16.74
C GLY A 221 -12.24 -4.61 -15.44
N VAL A 222 -12.61 -5.83 -15.04
CA VAL A 222 -13.27 -6.13 -13.75
C VAL A 222 -12.23 -6.20 -12.63
N TYR A 223 -12.60 -5.77 -11.42
CA TYR A 223 -11.75 -5.94 -10.25
C TYR A 223 -11.94 -7.34 -9.66
N MET A 224 -10.89 -8.14 -9.67
CA MET A 224 -10.95 -9.56 -9.29
C MET A 224 -10.53 -9.75 -7.84
N GLU A 225 -11.14 -10.70 -7.14
CA GLU A 225 -10.67 -11.17 -5.84
C GLU A 225 -9.27 -11.79 -5.99
N GLU A 226 -8.33 -11.28 -5.19
CA GLU A 226 -6.95 -11.72 -5.16
C GLU A 226 -6.48 -11.79 -3.70
N ASN A 227 -6.00 -12.96 -3.26
CA ASN A 227 -5.52 -13.18 -1.89
C ASN A 227 -6.51 -12.73 -0.79
N GLY A 228 -7.82 -12.94 -1.02
CA GLY A 228 -8.89 -12.64 -0.07
C GLY A 228 -9.27 -11.16 0.02
N TYR A 229 -8.94 -10.33 -0.98
CA TYR A 229 -9.42 -8.95 -1.08
C TYR A 229 -9.62 -8.52 -2.54
N VAL A 230 -10.32 -7.40 -2.73
CA VAL A 230 -10.42 -6.64 -4.00
C VAL A 230 -9.97 -5.22 -3.74
N SER A 231 -9.15 -4.63 -4.62
CA SER A 231 -8.62 -3.27 -4.46
C SER A 231 -8.93 -2.40 -5.68
N ILE A 232 -9.63 -1.29 -5.41
CA ILE A 232 -10.26 -0.45 -6.42
C ILE A 232 -9.80 1.00 -6.23
N PRO A 233 -9.03 1.57 -7.17
CA PRO A 233 -8.80 3.00 -7.22
C PRO A 233 -10.13 3.74 -7.42
N ALA A 234 -10.43 4.77 -6.63
CA ALA A 234 -11.75 5.40 -6.67
C ALA A 234 -12.07 6.10 -8.01
N ALA A 235 -11.05 6.54 -8.75
CA ALA A 235 -11.26 7.07 -10.10
C ALA A 235 -11.59 5.98 -11.14
N GLY A 236 -11.40 4.70 -10.81
CA GLY A 236 -11.58 3.55 -11.70
C GLY A 236 -13.01 3.01 -11.77
N PHE A 237 -14.02 3.86 -11.63
CA PHE A 237 -15.42 3.45 -11.73
C PHE A 237 -15.77 2.98 -13.15
N HIS A 238 -16.68 2.00 -13.25
CA HIS A 238 -17.18 1.50 -14.54
C HIS A 238 -18.32 2.36 -15.06
N ARG A 239 -19.13 2.91 -14.16
CA ARG A 239 -20.28 3.75 -14.49
C ARG A 239 -20.40 4.90 -13.51
N LYS A 240 -20.95 6.01 -13.97
CA LYS A 240 -21.31 7.17 -13.14
C LYS A 240 -22.71 7.65 -13.46
N PHE A 241 -23.41 8.11 -12.43
CA PHE A 241 -24.75 8.66 -12.49
C PHE A 241 -24.69 10.03 -11.82
N GLU A 242 -24.91 11.06 -12.60
CA GLU A 242 -24.78 12.46 -12.20
C GLU A 242 -26.13 13.17 -12.28
N SER A 243 -26.26 14.29 -11.58
CA SER A 243 -27.38 15.22 -11.74
C SER A 243 -26.87 16.54 -12.32
N ASN A 244 -27.75 17.56 -12.39
CA ASN A 244 -27.31 18.92 -12.71
C ASN A 244 -26.40 19.48 -11.59
N ASP A 245 -26.70 19.18 -10.33
CA ASP A 245 -26.00 19.73 -9.16
C ASP A 245 -24.76 18.93 -8.74
N ILE A 246 -24.71 17.63 -9.08
CA ILE A 246 -23.67 16.70 -8.63
C ILE A 246 -22.96 16.08 -9.83
N LYS A 247 -21.68 16.46 -9.98
CA LYS A 247 -20.73 15.91 -10.96
C LYS A 247 -19.64 15.10 -10.28
N MET A 248 -19.19 14.02 -10.93
CA MET A 248 -18.13 13.15 -10.45
C MET A 248 -16.81 13.63 -11.07
N ASN A 249 -15.97 14.26 -10.25
CA ASN A 249 -14.73 14.89 -10.71
C ASN A 249 -13.53 14.02 -10.33
N ILE A 250 -12.63 13.78 -11.28
CA ILE A 250 -11.33 13.16 -11.00
C ILE A 250 -10.33 14.26 -10.68
N LEU A 251 -9.76 14.22 -9.48
CA LEU A 251 -8.76 15.17 -9.00
C LEU A 251 -7.35 14.59 -9.22
N PRO A 252 -6.56 15.12 -10.17
CA PRO A 252 -5.20 14.64 -10.41
C PRO A 252 -4.26 15.09 -9.28
N GLY A 253 -3.27 14.26 -8.95
CA GLY A 253 -2.26 14.55 -7.93
C GLY A 253 -2.75 14.42 -6.48
N VAL A 254 -4.00 13.98 -6.28
CA VAL A 254 -4.61 13.85 -4.95
C VAL A 254 -4.73 12.38 -4.55
N GLY A 255 -4.31 12.09 -3.33
CA GLY A 255 -4.52 10.80 -2.68
C GLY A 255 -3.51 9.70 -3.04
N VAL A 256 -3.68 8.53 -2.42
CA VAL A 256 -2.69 7.43 -2.44
C VAL A 256 -2.43 6.81 -3.82
N GLU A 257 -3.37 6.95 -4.76
CA GLU A 257 -3.25 6.45 -6.15
C GLU A 257 -2.81 7.56 -7.13
N GLY A 258 -2.46 8.75 -6.64
CA GLY A 258 -2.14 9.92 -7.49
C GLY A 258 -3.35 10.53 -8.22
N HIS A 259 -4.55 10.00 -7.97
CA HIS A 259 -5.82 10.58 -8.37
C HIS A 259 -6.92 10.19 -7.37
N ALA A 260 -7.90 11.07 -7.19
CA ALA A 260 -9.04 10.80 -6.30
C ALA A 260 -10.36 11.18 -6.99
N LEU A 261 -11.45 10.58 -6.53
CA LEU A 261 -12.80 10.89 -6.97
C LEU A 261 -13.45 11.87 -6.00
N GLN A 262 -13.89 13.03 -6.49
CA GLN A 262 -14.73 13.96 -5.76
C GLN A 262 -16.19 13.82 -6.19
N LEU A 263 -17.09 13.66 -5.21
CA LEU A 263 -18.53 13.55 -5.42
C LEU A 263 -19.18 14.94 -5.30
N GLY A 264 -19.46 15.61 -6.42
CA GLY A 264 -20.10 16.93 -6.42
C GLY A 264 -19.20 18.08 -5.94
N ASN A 265 -19.74 19.30 -6.01
CA ASN A 265 -19.06 20.49 -5.46
C ASN A 265 -19.43 20.63 -3.96
N PRO A 266 -18.47 20.91 -3.06
CA PRO A 266 -18.76 21.11 -1.63
C PRO A 266 -19.86 22.11 -1.29
N ILE A 267 -20.19 23.07 -2.16
CA ILE A 267 -21.28 24.05 -1.94
C ILE A 267 -22.62 23.63 -2.56
N SER A 268 -22.69 22.47 -3.23
CA SER A 268 -23.94 21.95 -3.80
C SER A 268 -24.91 21.49 -2.69
N PRO A 269 -26.23 21.43 -2.98
CA PRO A 269 -27.22 20.96 -2.01
C PRO A 269 -26.98 19.52 -1.54
N LEU A 270 -27.28 19.25 -0.26
CA LEU A 270 -27.22 17.91 0.33
C LEU A 270 -28.08 16.91 -0.47
N GLN A 271 -27.55 15.71 -0.65
CA GLN A 271 -28.26 14.64 -1.34
C GLN A 271 -28.84 13.63 -0.34
N MET A 272 -30.02 13.10 -0.63
CA MET A 272 -30.61 12.02 0.15
C MET A 272 -29.89 10.70 -0.18
N TYR A 273 -28.81 10.39 0.53
CA TYR A 273 -27.93 9.24 0.28
C TYR A 273 -28.59 7.85 0.34
N ARG A 274 -29.86 7.76 0.77
CA ARG A 274 -30.69 6.53 0.76
C ARG A 274 -31.60 6.43 -0.46
N ALA A 275 -31.93 7.54 -1.14
CA ALA A 275 -32.81 7.57 -2.31
C ALA A 275 -32.21 6.79 -3.48
N GLY A 276 -33.01 5.94 -4.14
CA GLY A 276 -32.52 4.97 -5.14
C GLY A 276 -31.82 5.59 -6.34
N ASP A 277 -32.19 6.81 -6.71
CA ASP A 277 -31.72 7.59 -7.85
C ASP A 277 -30.61 8.59 -7.52
N VAL A 278 -30.13 8.61 -6.27
CA VAL A 278 -29.06 9.52 -5.84
C VAL A 278 -27.81 9.40 -6.73
N PRO A 279 -27.14 10.53 -7.06
CA PRO A 279 -25.90 10.52 -7.83
C PRO A 279 -24.87 9.58 -7.21
N ARG A 280 -24.23 8.76 -8.05
CA ARG A 280 -23.35 7.67 -7.61
C ARG A 280 -22.35 7.25 -8.67
N VAL A 281 -21.34 6.52 -8.25
CA VAL A 281 -20.45 5.75 -9.12
C VAL A 281 -20.59 4.27 -8.81
N GLU A 282 -20.35 3.43 -9.82
CA GLU A 282 -20.46 1.99 -9.71
C GLU A 282 -19.19 1.31 -10.20
N TYR A 283 -18.78 0.28 -9.46
CA TYR A 283 -17.59 -0.53 -9.73
C TYR A 283 -18.00 -1.99 -9.84
N ASP A 284 -17.60 -2.63 -10.93
CA ASP A 284 -17.75 -4.06 -11.14
C ASP A 284 -16.59 -4.80 -10.51
N PHE A 285 -16.93 -5.75 -9.63
CA PHE A 285 -15.96 -6.67 -9.05
C PHE A 285 -16.46 -8.11 -9.15
N TYR A 286 -15.53 -9.06 -9.05
CA TYR A 286 -15.82 -10.49 -9.02
C TYR A 286 -15.29 -11.11 -7.73
N THR A 287 -16.10 -11.96 -7.10
CA THR A 287 -15.69 -12.76 -5.95
C THR A 287 -16.03 -14.24 -6.16
N PHE A 288 -15.18 -15.11 -5.63
CA PHE A 288 -15.34 -16.56 -5.67
C PHE A 288 -16.13 -17.09 -4.48
N ASN A 289 -16.41 -16.23 -3.50
CA ASN A 289 -17.04 -16.60 -2.25
C ASN A 289 -18.37 -15.84 -2.07
N ALA A 290 -19.20 -16.32 -1.15
CA ALA A 290 -20.32 -15.55 -0.60
C ALA A 290 -20.00 -15.25 0.86
N GLY A 291 -20.64 -14.23 1.44
CA GLY A 291 -20.48 -13.96 2.86
C GLY A 291 -20.50 -12.49 3.22
N ILE A 292 -20.05 -12.23 4.43
CA ILE A 292 -19.95 -10.90 4.99
C ILE A 292 -18.57 -10.35 4.68
N TYR A 293 -18.51 -9.20 4.00
CA TYR A 293 -17.28 -8.52 3.60
C TYR A 293 -17.16 -7.18 4.27
N ASP A 294 -15.91 -6.79 4.52
CA ASP A 294 -15.57 -5.50 5.05
C ASP A 294 -15.10 -4.58 3.92
N VAL A 295 -15.89 -3.56 3.61
CA VAL A 295 -15.56 -2.53 2.63
C VAL A 295 -14.90 -1.36 3.32
N TYR A 296 -13.62 -1.18 3.02
CA TYR A 296 -12.81 -0.06 3.47
C TYR A 296 -12.78 1.04 2.42
N THR A 297 -13.11 2.25 2.83
CA THR A 297 -13.08 3.44 1.97
C THR A 297 -12.08 4.43 2.52
N TYR A 298 -11.06 4.73 1.71
CA TYR A 298 -9.99 5.68 2.00
C TYR A 298 -10.43 7.04 1.47
N VAL A 299 -10.66 8.00 2.35
CA VAL A 299 -11.21 9.31 2.02
C VAL A 299 -10.33 10.42 2.55
N LEU A 300 -10.34 11.59 1.90
CA LEU A 300 -9.74 12.77 2.52
C LEU A 300 -10.54 13.15 3.78
N PRO A 301 -9.86 13.47 4.89
CA PRO A 301 -10.53 13.86 6.13
C PRO A 301 -11.03 15.31 6.01
N THR A 302 -12.23 15.48 5.45
CA THR A 302 -12.88 16.78 5.28
C THR A 302 -13.89 17.06 6.40
N PHE A 303 -14.09 18.33 6.70
CA PHE A 303 -15.10 18.79 7.66
C PHE A 303 -16.38 19.24 6.93
N PRO A 304 -17.53 19.28 7.63
CA PRO A 304 -18.73 19.88 7.10
C PRO A 304 -18.54 21.36 6.80
N LEU A 305 -19.15 21.85 5.72
CA LEU A 305 -19.19 23.28 5.41
C LEU A 305 -20.45 24.00 5.94
N HIS A 306 -21.44 23.27 6.49
CA HIS A 306 -22.73 23.84 6.90
C HIS A 306 -23.05 23.54 8.38
N ALA A 307 -23.34 24.60 9.15
CA ALA A 307 -23.65 24.52 10.58
C ALA A 307 -25.09 24.09 10.88
N GLU A 308 -26.03 24.38 9.97
CA GLU A 308 -27.45 24.00 10.12
C GLU A 308 -27.73 22.70 9.36
N ARG A 309 -27.92 21.63 10.12
CA ARG A 309 -28.31 20.32 9.60
C ARG A 309 -29.66 20.00 10.23
N ASP A 310 -30.71 20.05 9.42
CA ASP A 310 -32.11 19.94 9.88
C ASP A 310 -32.53 18.51 10.27
N TYR A 311 -31.55 17.66 10.63
CA TYR A 311 -31.78 16.30 11.09
C TYR A 311 -31.08 16.08 12.44
N LYS A 312 -31.69 16.62 13.49
CA LYS A 312 -31.33 16.31 14.89
C LYS A 312 -31.82 14.90 15.22
N LEU A 313 -31.09 13.86 14.81
CA LEU A 313 -31.15 12.60 15.55
C LEU A 313 -30.32 12.78 16.83
N PRO A 314 -30.71 12.16 17.97
CA PRO A 314 -30.04 12.34 19.27
C PRO A 314 -28.55 11.99 19.30
N GLU A 315 -28.04 11.35 18.24
CA GLU A 315 -26.69 10.77 18.16
C GLU A 315 -25.77 11.46 17.14
N HIS A 316 -26.25 12.51 16.44
CA HIS A 316 -25.42 13.27 15.50
C HIS A 316 -24.97 14.60 16.09
N THR A 317 -23.67 14.74 16.31
CA THR A 317 -23.04 16.06 16.37
C THR A 317 -23.08 16.67 14.96
N ASN A 318 -23.18 17.99 14.83
CA ASN A 318 -23.23 18.75 13.55
C ASN A 318 -21.94 18.63 12.70
N SER A 319 -21.20 17.52 12.80
CA SER A 319 -19.82 17.32 12.38
C SER A 319 -19.63 16.36 11.21
N ASP A 320 -20.66 15.74 10.64
CA ASP A 320 -20.54 14.52 9.81
C ASP A 320 -20.65 14.70 8.28
N THR A 321 -19.58 14.61 7.50
CA THR A 321 -19.70 14.62 6.03
C THR A 321 -19.93 13.19 5.52
N LYS A 322 -21.17 12.85 5.11
CA LYS A 322 -21.62 11.49 4.80
C LYS A 322 -21.58 11.15 3.31
N TYR A 323 -21.38 9.87 3.04
CA TYR A 323 -21.68 9.23 1.76
C TYR A 323 -22.22 7.84 2.07
N SER A 324 -22.71 7.11 1.07
CA SER A 324 -23.17 5.74 1.30
C SER A 324 -22.51 4.71 0.39
N VAL A 325 -22.34 3.51 0.95
CA VAL A 325 -21.69 2.35 0.33
C VAL A 325 -22.72 1.23 0.28
N ARG A 326 -22.85 0.58 -0.88
CA ARG A 326 -23.77 -0.54 -1.09
C ARG A 326 -23.16 -1.54 -2.06
N ILE A 327 -23.41 -2.82 -1.84
CA ILE A 327 -23.17 -3.86 -2.85
C ILE A 327 -24.53 -4.34 -3.36
N ASP A 328 -24.69 -4.36 -4.69
CA ASP A 328 -25.90 -4.76 -5.41
C ASP A 328 -27.18 -4.09 -4.85
N ASP A 329 -28.18 -4.91 -4.51
CA ASP A 329 -29.43 -4.55 -3.87
C ASP A 329 -29.37 -4.64 -2.33
N GLY A 330 -28.19 -4.87 -1.75
CA GLY A 330 -27.97 -5.10 -0.32
C GLY A 330 -28.18 -3.87 0.58
N SER A 331 -27.78 -4.01 1.85
CA SER A 331 -27.86 -2.96 2.86
C SER A 331 -26.98 -1.75 2.51
N ILE A 332 -27.36 -0.59 3.04
CA ILE A 332 -26.66 0.67 2.83
C ILE A 332 -25.87 1.00 4.10
N SER A 333 -24.55 1.16 3.98
CA SER A 333 -23.71 1.72 5.03
C SER A 333 -23.48 3.21 4.79
N THR A 334 -23.39 4.02 5.86
CA THR A 334 -23.34 5.49 5.79
C THR A 334 -22.14 6.06 6.56
N PRO A 335 -20.90 5.81 6.08
CA PRO A 335 -19.68 6.33 6.69
C PRO A 335 -19.59 7.87 6.63
N SER A 336 -18.71 8.43 7.48
CA SER A 336 -18.39 9.87 7.52
C SER A 336 -16.92 10.12 7.16
N THR A 337 -16.60 11.18 6.42
CA THR A 337 -15.20 11.59 6.19
C THR A 337 -14.61 12.37 7.37
N SER A 338 -15.45 12.89 8.25
CA SER A 338 -15.07 13.77 9.37
C SER A 338 -14.98 13.03 10.70
N ALA A 339 -14.21 13.59 11.64
CA ALA A 339 -14.12 13.16 13.03
C ALA A 339 -14.29 14.36 13.96
N ILE A 340 -14.61 14.06 15.23
CA ILE A 340 -14.52 15.03 16.31
C ILE A 340 -13.07 15.52 16.38
N GLU A 341 -12.89 16.84 16.34
CA GLU A 341 -11.57 17.49 16.41
C GLU A 341 -10.81 17.03 17.66
N TYR A 342 -9.50 16.84 17.54
CA TYR A 342 -8.62 16.32 18.62
C TYR A 342 -8.95 14.91 19.15
N SER A 343 -9.88 14.17 18.53
CA SER A 343 -10.00 12.74 18.79
C SER A 343 -8.80 11.97 18.22
N GLN A 344 -8.53 10.77 18.74
CA GLN A 344 -7.49 9.89 18.16
C GLN A 344 -7.73 9.63 16.66
N VAL A 345 -9.00 9.48 16.26
CA VAL A 345 -9.37 9.28 14.86
C VAL A 345 -9.02 10.52 14.02
N TRP A 346 -9.22 11.72 14.56
CA TRP A 346 -8.80 12.95 13.89
C TRP A 346 -7.29 13.03 13.76
N TYR A 347 -6.52 12.81 14.84
CA TYR A 347 -5.05 12.81 14.81
C TYR A 347 -4.51 11.83 13.77
N ASP A 348 -4.99 10.58 13.80
CA ASP A 348 -4.60 9.56 12.84
C ASP A 348 -4.93 9.97 11.41
N SER A 349 -6.09 10.59 11.18
CA SER A 349 -6.54 10.98 9.85
C SER A 349 -5.72 12.13 9.28
N VAL A 350 -5.39 13.13 10.11
CA VAL A 350 -4.54 14.26 9.71
C VAL A 350 -3.12 13.77 9.40
N LEU A 351 -2.53 12.97 10.29
CA LEU A 351 -1.16 12.45 10.10
C LEU A 351 -1.02 11.53 8.88
N LYS A 352 -2.08 10.78 8.54
CA LYS A 352 -2.10 9.90 7.34
C LYS A 352 -2.59 10.61 6.08
N ASN A 353 -3.05 11.87 6.21
CA ASN A 353 -3.79 12.57 5.16
C ASN A 353 -4.94 11.72 4.56
N CYS A 354 -5.56 10.90 5.41
CA CYS A 354 -6.53 9.89 5.00
C CYS A 354 -7.32 9.39 6.20
N ARG A 355 -8.65 9.36 6.06
CA ARG A 355 -9.53 8.60 6.94
C ARG A 355 -9.91 7.28 6.28
N VAL A 356 -9.83 6.18 7.02
CA VAL A 356 -10.26 4.86 6.56
C VAL A 356 -11.52 4.48 7.30
N ASN A 357 -12.65 4.42 6.60
CA ASN A 357 -13.90 3.93 7.17
C ASN A 357 -14.12 2.47 6.80
N LYS A 358 -14.72 1.71 7.72
CA LYS A 358 -15.10 0.31 7.54
C LYS A 358 -16.62 0.21 7.43
N SER A 359 -17.11 -0.51 6.42
CA SER A 359 -18.53 -0.85 6.23
C SER A 359 -18.67 -2.36 6.05
N THR A 360 -19.50 -3.01 6.86
CA THR A 360 -19.72 -4.46 6.75
C THR A 360 -20.96 -4.73 5.91
N LEU A 361 -20.79 -5.40 4.76
CA LEU A 361 -21.82 -5.63 3.74
C LEU A 361 -21.90 -7.13 3.38
N TYR A 362 -23.02 -7.57 2.86
CA TYR A 362 -23.27 -8.99 2.54
C TYR A 362 -23.31 -9.23 1.03
N VAL A 363 -22.63 -10.29 0.58
CA VAL A 363 -22.66 -10.81 -0.79
C VAL A 363 -23.35 -12.17 -0.80
N LYS A 364 -24.41 -12.28 -1.60
CA LYS A 364 -25.35 -13.41 -1.58
C LYS A 364 -24.79 -14.71 -2.17
N LYS A 365 -23.95 -14.61 -3.20
CA LYS A 365 -23.41 -15.74 -3.96
C LYS A 365 -22.09 -15.34 -4.63
N PRO A 366 -21.22 -16.29 -5.01
CA PRO A 366 -20.08 -16.01 -5.89
C PRO A 366 -20.53 -15.45 -7.24
N GLY A 367 -19.68 -14.65 -7.88
CA GLY A 367 -19.91 -14.10 -9.21
C GLY A 367 -19.53 -12.64 -9.35
N LYS A 368 -20.11 -12.00 -10.38
CA LYS A 368 -19.97 -10.57 -10.65
C LYS A 368 -20.96 -9.77 -9.79
N HIS A 369 -20.46 -8.70 -9.18
CA HIS A 369 -21.20 -7.80 -8.31
C HIS A 369 -20.92 -6.34 -8.65
N THR A 370 -21.78 -5.45 -8.17
CA THR A 370 -21.61 -4.00 -8.31
C THR A 370 -21.51 -3.35 -6.94
N LEU A 371 -20.35 -2.75 -6.67
CA LEU A 371 -20.18 -1.83 -5.55
C LEU A 371 -20.64 -0.43 -5.98
N GLN A 372 -21.42 0.23 -5.14
CA GLN A 372 -21.91 1.58 -5.34
C GLN A 372 -21.33 2.51 -4.27
N ILE A 373 -20.78 3.65 -4.69
CA ILE A 373 -20.52 4.79 -3.81
C ILE A 373 -21.45 5.93 -4.21
N ARG A 374 -22.26 6.37 -3.25
CA ARG A 374 -23.41 7.26 -3.47
C ARG A 374 -23.20 8.57 -2.72
N CYS A 375 -23.49 9.68 -3.39
CA CYS A 375 -23.33 11.01 -2.84
C CYS A 375 -24.31 11.22 -1.68
N GLY A 376 -23.81 11.67 -0.53
CA GLY A 376 -24.60 12.24 0.55
C GLY A 376 -24.32 13.72 0.63
N ASP A 377 -23.27 14.08 1.36
CA ASP A 377 -22.67 15.40 1.35
C ASP A 377 -21.81 15.57 0.08
N PRO A 378 -22.10 16.59 -0.75
CA PRO A 378 -21.23 16.94 -1.87
C PRO A 378 -19.84 17.39 -1.40
N GLY A 379 -18.83 17.22 -2.26
CA GLY A 379 -17.44 17.54 -1.96
C GLY A 379 -16.64 16.42 -1.30
N VAL A 380 -17.26 15.30 -0.95
CA VAL A 380 -16.56 14.09 -0.45
C VAL A 380 -15.51 13.65 -1.46
N VAL A 381 -14.27 13.44 -1.01
CA VAL A 381 -13.16 12.96 -1.84
C VAL A 381 -12.75 11.57 -1.40
N ILE A 382 -12.86 10.61 -2.32
CA ILE A 382 -12.53 9.19 -2.13
C ILE A 382 -11.27 8.89 -2.93
N GLN A 383 -10.29 8.28 -2.28
CA GLN A 383 -9.00 7.94 -2.85
C GLN A 383 -9.02 6.50 -3.37
N LYS A 384 -9.53 5.58 -2.54
CA LYS A 384 -9.44 4.13 -2.77
C LYS A 384 -10.53 3.37 -2.04
N ILE A 385 -10.88 2.20 -2.55
CA ILE A 385 -11.80 1.28 -1.94
C ILE A 385 -11.16 -0.11 -1.89
N VAL A 386 -11.25 -0.79 -0.75
CA VAL A 386 -10.77 -2.16 -0.57
C VAL A 386 -11.92 -2.99 -0.01
N ILE A 387 -12.26 -4.08 -0.68
CA ILE A 387 -13.24 -5.07 -0.19
C ILE A 387 -12.42 -6.21 0.39
N ASP A 388 -12.56 -6.46 1.69
CA ASP A 388 -11.84 -7.52 2.41
C ASP A 388 -12.77 -8.70 2.66
N MET A 389 -12.35 -9.87 2.16
CA MET A 389 -12.99 -11.16 2.35
C MET A 389 -12.27 -12.00 3.43
N GLY A 390 -11.37 -11.38 4.21
CA GLY A 390 -10.60 -12.00 5.30
C GLY A 390 -9.12 -12.19 5.00
N GLY A 391 -8.63 -11.70 3.86
CA GLY A 391 -7.23 -11.85 3.43
C GLY A 391 -6.39 -10.56 3.49
N LEU A 392 -7.01 -9.41 3.79
CA LEU A 392 -6.31 -8.13 3.77
C LEU A 392 -5.21 -8.04 4.84
N LYS A 393 -3.97 -7.79 4.38
CA LYS A 393 -2.83 -7.52 5.27
C LYS A 393 -2.68 -6.03 5.56
N ARG A 394 -2.18 -5.72 6.75
CA ARG A 394 -1.90 -4.34 7.17
C ARG A 394 -0.84 -3.71 6.26
N SER A 395 -1.18 -2.55 5.69
CA SER A 395 -0.28 -1.72 4.89
C SER A 395 -0.64 -0.25 5.07
N TYR A 396 0.29 0.67 4.73
CA TYR A 396 0.06 2.11 4.89
C TYR A 396 -0.88 2.66 3.79
N LEU A 397 -0.68 2.26 2.53
CA LEU A 397 -1.42 2.77 1.35
C LEU A 397 -2.56 1.83 0.88
N GLY A 398 -2.75 0.69 1.54
CA GLY A 398 -3.57 -0.40 1.02
C GLY A 398 -2.89 -1.16 -0.13
N PRO A 399 -3.44 -2.31 -0.55
CA PRO A 399 -2.90 -3.13 -1.63
C PRO A 399 -3.08 -2.47 -3.00
N GLU A 400 -2.21 -2.76 -3.96
CA GLU A 400 -2.36 -2.30 -5.34
C GLU A 400 -3.69 -2.78 -5.97
N SER A 401 -4.11 -2.13 -7.05
CA SER A 401 -5.34 -2.48 -7.74
C SER A 401 -5.38 -3.96 -8.19
N THR A 402 -6.56 -4.57 -8.08
CA THR A 402 -6.81 -5.94 -8.54
C THR A 402 -7.54 -5.99 -9.89
N LYS A 403 -7.37 -4.96 -10.72
CA LYS A 403 -8.00 -4.89 -12.03
C LYS A 403 -7.41 -5.96 -12.94
N CYS A 404 -8.26 -6.77 -13.56
CA CYS A 404 -7.85 -7.68 -14.63
C CYS A 404 -7.56 -6.84 -15.89
N ASN A 405 -6.32 -6.93 -16.38
CA ASN A 405 -5.82 -6.13 -17.52
C ASN A 405 -5.43 -6.97 -18.73
#